data_AF-A0A0Q4RXU8-F1
#
_entry.id   AF-A0A0Q4RXU8-F1
#
_cell.length_a   1.000
_cell.length_b   1.000
_cell.length_c   1.000
_cell.angle_alpha   90.00
_cell.angle_beta   90.00
_cell.angle_gamma   90.00
#
_symmetry.space_group_name_H-M   'P 1'
#
loop_
_entity.id
_entity.type
_entity.pdbx_description
1 polymer ?
#
loop_
_entity_poly.entity_id
_entity_poly.type
_entity_poly.pdbx_seq_one_letter_code
_entity_poly.pdbx_strand_id
1 'polypeptide(L)'
;MLIFMSSIYAQENDVKSTTTTNKIKTKFGDLIIAQSTGNGTKFTQISSFILFPDDCEVQQETVYVNFDVDSNCLISSYEMDKKGKSNCAITTIKNFCDELIVTMKKENLINIFDKSGCFRLPFKIQTSQE
;
A
#
# COMPACT_ATOMS: atom_id res chain seq x y z
N MET A 1 19.44 0.46 3.59
CA MET A 1 18.04 0.19 4.01
C MET A 1 17.17 1.43 3.89
N LEU A 2 16.49 1.59 2.76
CA LEU A 2 15.51 2.65 2.51
C LEU A 2 14.16 2.24 3.11
N ILE A 3 13.52 3.13 3.88
CA ILE A 3 12.21 2.90 4.49
C ILE A 3 11.23 3.87 3.82
N PHE A 4 10.16 3.33 3.24
CA PHE A 4 9.18 4.12 2.49
C PHE A 4 7.86 4.32 3.26
N MET A 5 7.17 5.45 3.11
CA MET A 5 5.83 5.66 3.66
C MET A 5 4.83 6.15 2.61
N SER A 6 4.02 5.21 2.14
CA SER A 6 2.65 5.41 1.61
C SER A 6 1.73 6.13 2.59
N SER A 7 0.91 7.13 2.25
CA SER A 7 -0.34 7.37 3.00
C SER A 7 -1.43 8.01 2.14
N ILE A 8 -2.65 7.50 2.22
CA ILE A 8 -3.87 8.18 1.77
C ILE A 8 -4.63 8.59 3.02
N TYR A 9 -4.93 9.88 3.13
CA TYR A 9 -5.65 10.47 4.25
C TYR A 9 -6.96 11.04 3.73
N ALA A 10 -8.09 10.63 4.32
CA ALA A 10 -9.37 11.30 4.17
C ALA A 10 -9.72 11.89 5.54
N GLN A 11 -9.73 13.23 5.66
CA GLN A 11 -9.99 13.95 6.91
C GLN A 11 -11.44 14.44 6.97
N GLU A 12 -12.09 14.32 8.13
CA GLU A 12 -12.67 15.47 8.87
C GLU A 12 -13.09 15.05 10.30
N ASN A 13 -13.19 16.06 11.17
CA ASN A 13 -12.94 16.05 12.62
C ASN A 13 -13.76 15.11 13.55
N ASP A 14 -13.05 14.74 14.63
CA ASP A 14 -13.48 14.51 16.03
C ASP A 14 -14.04 13.15 16.53
N VAL A 15 -13.42 12.73 17.66
CA VAL A 15 -13.80 11.80 18.75
C VAL A 15 -13.78 10.27 18.57
N LYS A 16 -13.02 9.62 19.48
CA LYS A 16 -12.98 8.19 19.92
C LYS A 16 -13.25 7.14 18.84
N SER A 17 -12.19 6.75 18.13
CA SER A 17 -12.27 5.63 17.18
C SER A 17 -11.88 4.29 17.79
N THR A 18 -12.66 3.25 17.51
CA THR A 18 -12.12 1.88 17.42
C THR A 18 -11.24 1.82 16.18
N THR A 19 -9.96 1.51 16.37
CA THR A 19 -8.99 1.42 15.27
C THR A 19 -8.63 -0.04 15.05
N THR A 20 -9.05 -0.60 13.91
CA THR A 20 -8.55 -1.91 13.45
C THR A 20 -7.34 -1.66 12.57
N THR A 21 -6.19 -2.20 12.93
CA THR A 21 -4.97 -2.10 12.11
C THR A 21 -4.62 -3.48 11.59
N ASN A 22 -4.71 -3.66 10.27
CA ASN A 22 -4.22 -4.83 9.58
C ASN A 22 -2.82 -4.53 9.04
N LYS A 23 -1.84 -5.36 9.41
CA LYS A 23 -0.48 -5.28 8.88
C LYS A 23 -0.18 -6.56 8.10
N ILE A 24 -0.09 -6.45 6.78
CA ILE A 24 0.29 -7.54 5.90
C ILE A 24 1.78 -7.41 5.61
N LYS A 25 2.56 -8.43 6.00
CA LYS A 25 4.00 -8.48 5.80
C LYS A 25 4.34 -9.24 4.51
N THR A 26 5.28 -8.71 3.75
CA THR A 26 5.88 -9.36 2.57
C THR A 26 7.40 -9.38 2.73
N LYS A 27 8.13 -10.10 1.87
CA LYS A 27 9.59 -10.06 1.87
C LYS A 27 10.11 -8.70 1.39
N PHE A 28 9.34 -8.01 0.55
CA PHE A 28 9.73 -6.73 -0.03
C PHE A 28 9.25 -5.53 0.79
N GLY A 29 8.53 -5.73 1.89
CA GLY A 29 7.91 -4.64 2.62
C GLY A 29 6.62 -4.98 3.35
N ASP A 30 5.96 -3.97 3.90
CA ASP A 30 4.73 -4.10 4.66
C ASP A 30 3.62 -3.21 4.05
N LEU A 31 2.40 -3.72 4.00
CA LEU A 31 1.19 -2.91 3.84
C LEU A 31 0.47 -2.79 5.19
N ILE A 32 0.16 -1.57 5.59
CA ILE A 32 -0.57 -1.27 6.82
C ILE A 32 -1.88 -0.59 6.45
N ILE A 33 -2.99 -1.16 6.88
CA ILE A 33 -4.34 -0.64 6.68
C ILE A 33 -4.93 -0.38 8.06
N ALA A 34 -5.11 0.88 8.40
CA ALA A 34 -5.75 1.30 9.63
C ALA A 34 -7.17 1.81 9.31
N GLN A 35 -8.16 1.17 9.90
CA GLN A 35 -9.56 1.54 9.75
C GLN A 35 -10.08 2.11 11.06
N SER A 36 -10.72 3.27 10.99
CA SER A 36 -11.35 3.91 12.14
C SER A 36 -12.79 4.30 11.82
N THR A 37 -13.63 4.42 12.85
CA THR A 37 -14.99 4.95 12.72
C THR A 37 -15.17 6.11 13.69
N GLY A 38 -15.63 7.26 13.20
CA GLY A 38 -15.92 8.46 13.99
C GLY A 38 -17.25 9.06 13.54
N ASN A 39 -18.15 9.35 14.48
CA ASN A 39 -19.49 9.91 14.22
C ASN A 39 -20.27 9.20 13.09
N GLY A 40 -20.18 7.86 13.01
CA GLY A 40 -20.84 7.04 11.98
C GLY A 40 -20.14 7.02 10.62
N THR A 41 -19.05 7.77 10.45
CA THR A 41 -18.21 7.78 9.24
C THR A 41 -17.03 6.82 9.42
N LYS A 42 -16.76 5.99 8.39
CA LYS A 42 -15.60 5.09 8.35
C LYS A 42 -14.44 5.75 7.61
N PHE A 43 -13.23 5.56 8.13
CA PHE A 43 -11.99 6.08 7.58
C PHE A 43 -11.02 4.92 7.36
N THR A 44 -10.31 4.92 6.23
CA THR A 44 -9.27 3.94 5.92
C THR A 44 -7.98 4.69 5.58
N GLN A 45 -6.96 4.49 6.40
CA GLN A 45 -5.60 4.91 6.11
C GLN A 45 -4.81 3.72 5.60
N ILE A 46 -4.21 3.87 4.42
CA ILE A 46 -3.40 2.83 3.78
C ILE A 46 -1.98 3.35 3.69
N SER A 47 -1.04 2.62 4.27
CA SER A 47 0.38 2.95 4.26
C SER A 47 1.20 1.77 3.79
N SER A 48 2.28 2.02 3.07
CA SER A 48 3.16 0.98 2.54
C SER A 48 4.62 1.32 2.79
N PHE A 49 5.37 0.32 3.21
CA PHE A 49 6.81 0.37 3.42
C PHE A 49 7.45 -0.63 2.47
N ILE A 50 8.32 -0.18 1.57
CA ILE A 50 9.03 -1.05 0.64
C ILE A 50 10.53 -1.01 0.94
N LEU A 51 11.14 -2.20 0.95
CA LEU A 51 12.57 -2.42 1.08
C LEU A 51 13.18 -2.52 -0.32
N PHE A 52 13.93 -1.49 -0.71
CA PHE A 52 14.70 -1.51 -1.96
C PHE A 52 16.06 -2.20 -1.73
N PRO A 53 16.56 -2.96 -2.73
CA PRO A 53 17.93 -3.47 -2.74
C PRO A 53 18.96 -2.34 -2.57
N ASP A 54 20.09 -2.61 -1.92
CA ASP A 54 21.11 -1.58 -1.66
C ASP A 54 21.83 -1.10 -2.94
N ASP A 55 21.80 -1.87 -4.02
CA ASP A 55 22.31 -1.53 -5.36
C ASP A 55 21.27 -0.83 -6.25
N CYS A 56 20.08 -0.57 -5.72
CA CYS A 56 19.01 0.10 -6.42
C CYS A 56 19.31 1.60 -6.50
N GLU A 57 19.85 2.07 -7.62
CA GLU A 57 19.92 3.52 -7.90
C GLU A 57 18.51 4.07 -8.09
N VAL A 58 18.01 4.77 -7.08
CA VAL A 58 16.69 5.39 -7.10
C VAL A 58 16.83 6.89 -7.24
N GLN A 59 16.39 7.41 -8.38
CA GLN A 59 16.13 8.83 -8.54
C GLN A 59 14.82 9.19 -7.84
N GLN A 60 14.71 10.41 -7.32
CA GLN A 60 13.48 10.87 -6.70
C GLN A 60 12.32 10.78 -7.69
N GLU A 61 11.36 9.88 -7.43
CA GLU A 61 10.23 9.66 -8.33
C GLU A 61 8.98 9.23 -7.56
N THR A 62 7.80 9.53 -8.09
CA THR A 62 6.55 8.95 -7.57
C THR A 62 5.99 7.96 -8.58
N VAL A 63 5.76 6.74 -8.11
CA VAL A 63 5.10 5.67 -8.86
C VAL A 63 3.69 5.51 -8.28
N TYR A 64 2.67 5.69 -9.10
CA TYR A 64 1.30 5.46 -8.66
C TYR A 64 0.88 4.04 -9.04
N VAL A 65 0.26 3.36 -8.08
CA VAL A 65 -0.30 2.02 -8.28
C VAL A 65 -1.78 2.07 -7.92
N ASN A 66 -2.61 1.67 -8.86
CA ASN A 66 -4.05 1.48 -8.67
C ASN A 66 -4.25 0.03 -8.23
N PHE A 67 -4.87 -0.19 -7.08
CA PHE A 67 -5.23 -1.50 -6.56
C PHE A 67 -6.73 -1.71 -6.69
N ASP A 68 -7.13 -2.90 -7.16
CA ASP A 68 -8.52 -3.33 -7.14
C ASP A 68 -8.76 -4.20 -5.91
N VAL A 69 -9.87 -3.92 -5.24
CA VAL A 69 -10.38 -4.64 -4.09
C VAL A 69 -11.61 -5.43 -4.52
N ASP A 70 -11.54 -6.75 -4.41
CA ASP A 70 -12.61 -7.66 -4.83
C ASP A 70 -13.78 -7.71 -3.86
N SER A 71 -14.77 -8.56 -4.16
CA SER A 71 -15.95 -8.78 -3.32
C SER A 71 -15.66 -9.43 -1.96
N ASN A 72 -14.48 -10.02 -1.77
CA ASN A 72 -14.03 -10.53 -0.46
C ASN A 72 -13.34 -9.42 0.36
N CYS A 73 -13.31 -8.20 -0.19
CA CYS A 73 -12.68 -7.03 0.39
C CYS A 73 -11.17 -7.23 0.60
N LEU A 74 -10.50 -7.78 -0.42
CA LEU A 74 -9.06 -7.99 -0.50
C LEU A 74 -8.50 -7.43 -1.81
N ILE A 75 -7.21 -7.11 -1.81
CA ILE A 75 -6.54 -6.70 -3.05
C ILE A 75 -6.46 -7.91 -3.99
N SER A 76 -7.05 -7.80 -5.18
CA SER A 76 -7.10 -8.86 -6.18
C SER A 76 -6.14 -8.64 -7.35
N SER A 77 -5.90 -7.38 -7.71
CA SER A 77 -5.09 -6.96 -8.85
C SER A 77 -4.53 -5.56 -8.63
N TYR A 78 -3.57 -5.17 -9.47
CA TYR A 78 -3.05 -3.82 -9.51
C TYR A 78 -2.65 -3.41 -10.92
N GLU A 79 -2.65 -2.10 -11.17
CA GLU A 79 -2.12 -1.46 -12.37
C GLU A 79 -1.16 -0.33 -11.97
N MET A 80 -0.03 -0.21 -12.66
CA MET A 80 0.93 0.88 -12.42
C MET A 80 0.80 1.94 -13.50
N ASP A 81 0.69 3.21 -13.11
CA ASP A 81 0.50 4.34 -14.03
C ASP A 81 1.72 4.63 -14.94
N LYS A 82 2.91 4.12 -14.61
CA LYS A 82 4.14 4.44 -15.34
C LYS A 82 4.40 3.53 -16.55
N LYS A 83 4.24 4.13 -17.74
CA LYS A 83 4.84 3.68 -19.01
C LYS A 83 6.28 4.22 -19.13
N GLY A 84 7.26 3.59 -18.47
CA GLY A 84 8.67 4.00 -18.52
C GLY A 84 9.62 2.84 -18.27
N LYS A 85 10.88 2.91 -18.76
CA LYS A 85 11.87 1.82 -18.70
C LYS A 85 11.94 1.21 -17.30
N SER A 86 11.82 -0.12 -17.22
CA SER A 86 11.91 -0.90 -15.99
C SER A 86 13.25 -0.64 -15.32
N ASN A 87 13.25 0.23 -14.30
CA ASN A 87 14.38 0.41 -13.40
C ASN A 87 14.19 -0.52 -12.18
N CYS A 88 15.22 -0.62 -11.35
CA CYS A 88 15.17 -1.45 -10.14
C CYS A 88 13.94 -1.08 -9.26
N ALA A 89 13.61 0.21 -9.16
CA ALA A 89 12.49 0.69 -8.37
C ALA A 89 11.12 0.12 -8.80
N ILE A 90 10.80 0.19 -10.09
CA ILE A 90 9.56 -0.37 -10.64
C ILE A 90 9.51 -1.88 -10.41
N THR A 91 10.62 -2.59 -10.60
CA THR A 91 10.70 -4.04 -10.36
C THR A 91 10.44 -4.38 -8.90
N THR A 92 11.02 -3.64 -7.95
CA THR A 92 10.79 -3.86 -6.51
C THR A 92 9.33 -3.61 -6.15
N ILE A 93 8.71 -2.55 -6.67
CA ILE A 93 7.29 -2.26 -6.41
C ILE A 93 6.39 -3.36 -6.97
N LYS A 94 6.68 -3.87 -8.18
CA LYS A 94 5.95 -5.02 -8.76
C LYS A 94 6.07 -6.25 -7.89
N ASN A 95 7.29 -6.62 -7.51
CA ASN A 95 7.55 -7.78 -6.65
C ASN A 95 6.80 -7.67 -5.30
N PHE A 96 6.78 -6.47 -4.70
CA PHE A 96 5.98 -6.18 -3.52
C PHE A 96 4.48 -6.40 -3.76
N CYS A 97 3.92 -5.84 -4.84
CA CYS A 97 2.49 -5.97 -5.15
C CYS A 97 2.08 -7.41 -5.46
N ASP A 98 2.91 -8.14 -6.22
CA ASP A 98 2.69 -9.55 -6.54
C ASP A 98 2.69 -10.40 -5.27
N GLU A 99 3.70 -10.23 -4.40
CA GLU A 99 3.77 -10.97 -3.16
C GLU A 99 2.64 -10.59 -2.19
N LEU A 100 2.26 -9.32 -2.12
CA LEU A 100 1.15 -8.85 -1.30
C LEU A 100 -0.15 -9.60 -1.65
N ILE A 101 -0.51 -9.67 -2.94
CA ILE A 101 -1.73 -10.38 -3.39
C ILE A 101 -1.65 -11.86 -3.03
N VAL A 102 -0.50 -12.49 -3.25
CA VAL A 102 -0.28 -13.90 -2.91
C VAL A 102 -0.41 -14.13 -1.40
N THR A 103 0.18 -13.27 -0.58
CA THR A 103 0.13 -13.36 0.89
C THR A 103 -1.29 -13.19 1.40
N MET A 104 -2.02 -12.17 0.93
CA MET A 104 -3.41 -11.96 1.35
C MET A 104 -4.30 -13.18 1.05
N LYS A 105 -4.12 -13.82 -0.12
CA LYS A 105 -4.83 -15.05 -0.48
C LYS A 105 -4.38 -16.26 0.35
N LYS A 106 -3.07 -16.42 0.54
CA LYS A 106 -2.49 -17.57 1.27
C LYS A 106 -2.87 -17.56 2.74
N GLU A 107 -2.87 -16.39 3.38
CA GLU A 107 -3.26 -16.23 4.78
C GLU A 107 -4.78 -16.26 4.97
N ASN A 108 -5.55 -16.42 3.88
CA ASN A 108 -7.01 -16.42 3.88
C ASN A 108 -7.57 -15.19 4.63
N LEU A 109 -6.92 -14.04 4.43
CA LEU A 109 -7.40 -12.78 4.94
C LEU A 109 -8.75 -12.52 4.28
N ILE A 110 -9.72 -12.00 5.01
CA ILE A 110 -11.02 -11.57 4.48
C ILE A 110 -11.43 -10.29 5.21
N ASN A 111 -12.21 -9.43 4.56
CA ASN A 111 -12.70 -8.18 5.16
C ASN A 111 -11.57 -7.27 5.69
N ILE A 112 -10.42 -7.27 5.01
CA ILE A 112 -9.32 -6.35 5.30
C ILE A 112 -9.71 -4.92 4.94
N PHE A 113 -10.51 -4.77 3.89
CA PHE A 113 -11.17 -3.52 3.52
C PHE A 113 -12.64 -3.55 3.92
N ASP A 114 -13.27 -2.39 4.10
CA ASP A 114 -14.70 -2.30 4.43
C ASP A 114 -15.63 -2.54 3.23
N LYS A 115 -15.11 -2.40 2.00
CA LYS A 115 -15.87 -2.54 0.76
C LYS A 115 -14.95 -2.86 -0.41
N SER A 116 -15.52 -3.43 -1.47
CA SER A 116 -14.90 -3.54 -2.79
C SER A 116 -14.75 -2.18 -3.46
N GLY A 117 -13.90 -2.11 -4.49
CA GLY A 117 -13.65 -0.90 -5.26
C GLY A 117 -12.22 -0.81 -5.73
N CYS A 118 -11.73 0.39 -5.96
CA CYS A 118 -10.33 0.63 -6.30
C CYS A 118 -9.77 1.81 -5.49
N PHE A 119 -8.46 1.79 -5.24
CA PHE A 119 -7.75 2.90 -4.62
C PHE A 119 -6.37 3.06 -5.24
N ARG A 120 -5.86 4.30 -5.22
CA ARG A 120 -4.57 4.64 -5.84
C ARG A 120 -3.56 5.01 -4.77
N LEU A 121 -2.49 4.24 -4.65
CA LEU A 121 -1.42 4.47 -3.67
C LEU A 121 -0.18 5.09 -4.35
N PRO A 122 0.31 6.25 -3.88
CA PRO A 122 1.52 6.88 -4.39
C PRO A 122 2.80 6.38 -3.68
N PHE A 123 3.62 5.58 -4.35
CA PHE A 123 4.95 5.19 -3.88
C PHE A 123 5.98 6.28 -4.25
N LYS A 124 6.26 7.22 -3.32
CA LYS A 124 7.12 8.39 -3.57
C LYS A 124 8.61 8.15 -3.29
N ILE A 125 9.28 7.32 -4.06
CA ILE A 125 10.67 6.93 -3.85
C ILE A 125 11.60 8.15 -3.66
N GLN A 126 12.31 8.19 -2.52
CA GLN A 126 13.26 9.21 -2.13
C GLN A 126 14.54 8.52 -1.65
N THR A 127 15.71 9.08 -1.99
CA THR A 127 16.98 8.67 -1.40
C THR A 127 17.00 9.06 0.08
N SER A 128 17.59 8.23 0.94
CA SER A 128 17.74 8.52 2.38
C SER A 128 18.83 9.58 2.67
N GLN A 129 19.03 10.54 1.76
CA GLN A 129 20.04 11.59 1.85
C GLN A 129 19.46 12.86 1.21
N GLU A 130 18.97 13.80 2.02
CA GLU A 130 19.71 14.95 2.58
C GLU A 130 19.11 15.35 3.94
#